data_AF-A0A5J5GNP6-F1
#
_entry.id   AF-A0A5J5GNP6-F1
#
_cell.length_a   1.000
_cell.length_b   1.000
_cell.length_c   1.000
_cell.angle_alpha   90.00
_cell.angle_beta   90.00
_cell.angle_gamma   90.00
#
_symmetry.space_group_name_H-M   'P 1'
#
loop_
_entity.id
_entity.type
_entity.pdbx_description
1 polymer ?
#
loop_
_entity_poly.entity_id
_entity_poly.type
_entity_poly.pdbx_seq_one_letter_code
_entity_poly.pdbx_strand_id
1 'polypeptide(L)'
;MANVFLHRGASSMRLAIALTTALFPLAATAQDAAAIDDGSAQMSDMAQMVRAEDVADAEIYTLSESYDEAFWDSGDSFGPMLSDLQSIGEAEDVILDREGRVVGVTVDVGGFLGIGDKDVLLPLADIRLVPEGDDDLVIVTRLSEEELEEQDDLSGVFGDD
;
A
#
# COMPACT_ATOMS: atom_id res chain seq x y z
N MET A 1 -38.22 -43.85 -1.89
CA MET A 1 -39.51 -44.56 -2.01
C MET A 1 -39.70 -45.34 -0.71
N ALA A 2 -40.73 -45.24 0.12
CA ALA A 2 -42.08 -44.72 -0.02
C ALA A 2 -42.58 -44.13 1.32
N ASN A 3 -43.72 -43.45 1.21
CA ASN A 3 -44.34 -42.52 2.14
C ASN A 3 -45.33 -43.20 3.13
N VAL A 4 -45.45 -42.64 4.34
CA VAL A 4 -46.69 -42.39 5.14
C VAL A 4 -47.70 -43.53 5.40
N PHE A 5 -48.08 -43.72 6.69
CA PHE A 5 -49.50 -43.57 7.12
C PHE A 5 -49.67 -43.43 8.65
N LEU A 6 -50.57 -42.51 9.02
CA LEU A 6 -50.95 -42.03 10.36
C LEU A 6 -51.97 -42.91 11.10
N HIS A 7 -52.29 -42.46 12.32
CA HIS A 7 -53.55 -42.53 13.12
C HIS A 7 -53.51 -43.50 14.32
N ARG A 8 -53.93 -43.16 15.56
CA ARG A 8 -55.16 -42.49 16.04
C ARG A 8 -55.06 -41.99 17.50
N GLY A 9 -55.92 -41.02 17.87
CA GLY A 9 -56.61 -40.94 19.18
C GLY A 9 -56.06 -39.93 20.19
N ALA A 10 -56.50 -38.68 20.21
CA ALA A 10 -57.68 -38.13 20.92
C ALA A 10 -57.45 -37.82 22.42
N SER A 11 -57.42 -36.54 22.77
CA SER A 11 -58.05 -36.06 24.01
C SER A 11 -58.35 -34.56 23.94
N SER A 12 -59.56 -34.21 24.36
CA SER A 12 -60.21 -32.91 24.26
C SER A 12 -60.18 -32.18 25.62
N MET A 13 -60.47 -30.86 25.61
CA MET A 13 -60.90 -30.02 26.76
C MET A 13 -59.77 -29.56 27.72
N ARG A 14 -59.64 -28.29 28.14
CA ARG A 14 -60.64 -27.24 28.37
C ARG A 14 -60.10 -25.82 28.14
N LEU A 15 -61.05 -24.96 27.79
CA LEU A 15 -61.07 -23.50 27.77
C LEU A 15 -60.69 -22.86 29.12
N ALA A 16 -59.81 -21.85 29.11
CA ALA A 16 -59.79 -20.78 30.11
C ALA A 16 -59.47 -19.46 29.40
N ILE A 17 -60.49 -18.59 29.33
CA ILE A 17 -60.42 -17.22 28.86
C ILE A 17 -59.85 -16.39 30.02
N ALA A 18 -58.74 -15.69 29.80
CA ALA A 18 -58.36 -14.53 30.59
C ALA A 18 -58.18 -13.35 29.62
N LEU A 19 -59.23 -12.53 29.52
CA LEU A 19 -59.24 -11.28 28.80
C LEU A 19 -58.62 -10.20 29.71
N THR A 20 -57.36 -9.85 29.48
CA THR A 20 -56.76 -8.63 30.03
C THR A 20 -56.32 -7.75 28.87
N THR A 21 -57.17 -6.80 28.50
CA THR A 21 -56.82 -5.69 27.64
C THR A 21 -55.96 -4.70 28.42
N ALA A 22 -54.65 -4.71 28.19
CA ALA A 22 -53.80 -3.56 28.49
C ALA A 22 -53.69 -2.70 27.22
N LEU A 23 -54.01 -1.42 27.37
CA LEU A 23 -54.08 -0.42 26.31
C LEU A 23 -52.87 0.53 26.43
N PHE A 24 -52.29 0.89 25.27
CA PHE A 24 -51.28 1.94 24.97
C PHE A 24 -49.77 1.64 25.14
N PRO A 25 -48.85 2.27 24.36
CA PRO A 25 -48.99 3.15 23.19
C PRO A 25 -48.25 2.64 21.92
N LEU A 26 -48.51 3.32 20.80
CA LEU A 26 -47.85 3.16 19.49
C LEU A 26 -46.35 3.50 19.60
N ALA A 27 -45.46 2.55 19.30
CA ALA A 27 -44.07 2.86 18.96
C ALA A 27 -43.92 2.67 17.44
N ALA A 28 -44.08 3.75 16.69
CA ALA A 28 -43.58 3.83 15.34
C ALA A 28 -42.05 3.96 15.44
N THR A 29 -41.32 2.84 15.35
CA THR A 29 -39.89 2.89 14.97
C THR A 29 -39.79 2.64 13.48
N ALA A 30 -40.06 3.70 12.71
CA ALA A 30 -39.43 3.86 11.42
C ALA A 30 -37.95 4.23 11.69
N GLN A 31 -37.08 3.23 11.64
CA GLN A 31 -35.62 3.37 11.55
C GLN A 31 -35.16 2.15 10.74
N ASP A 32 -35.43 2.06 9.45
CA ASP A 32 -34.61 2.69 8.40
C ASP A 32 -33.71 3.83 8.92
N ALA A 33 -32.56 3.45 9.45
CA ALA A 33 -31.45 4.35 9.71
C ALA A 33 -30.26 3.78 8.94
N ALA A 34 -29.90 4.53 7.90
CA ALA A 34 -28.83 4.34 6.95
C ALA A 34 -27.52 3.82 7.57
N ALA A 35 -26.84 3.02 6.75
CA ALA A 35 -25.42 2.73 6.84
C ALA A 35 -24.61 4.00 7.13
N ILE A 36 -23.84 3.97 8.21
CA ILE A 36 -22.65 4.80 8.39
C ILE A 36 -21.61 3.90 9.07
N ASP A 37 -20.75 3.27 8.28
CA ASP A 37 -19.45 2.75 8.71
C ASP A 37 -18.58 2.53 7.46
N ASP A 38 -17.98 3.60 6.92
CA ASP A 38 -16.93 3.50 5.88
C ASP A 38 -15.93 4.67 5.88
N GLY A 39 -16.05 5.65 6.79
CA GLY A 39 -15.16 6.82 6.80
C GLY A 39 -13.77 6.57 7.42
N SER A 40 -13.61 5.51 8.21
CA SER A 40 -12.35 5.19 8.90
C SER A 40 -11.40 4.36 8.04
N ALA A 41 -11.93 3.43 7.23
CA ALA A 41 -11.14 2.60 6.34
C ALA A 41 -10.42 3.43 5.27
N GLN A 42 -11.13 4.38 4.66
CA GLN A 42 -10.55 5.28 3.65
C GLN A 42 -9.43 6.17 4.20
N MET A 43 -9.48 6.53 5.48
CA MET A 43 -8.49 7.41 6.10
C MET A 43 -7.22 6.65 6.51
N SER A 44 -7.34 5.37 6.86
CA SER A 44 -6.18 4.50 7.12
C SER A 44 -5.43 4.14 5.84
N ASP A 45 -6.13 3.95 4.73
CA ASP A 45 -5.50 3.70 3.42
C ASP A 45 -4.70 4.91 2.94
N MET A 46 -5.22 6.13 3.16
CA MET A 46 -4.50 7.37 2.83
C MET A 46 -3.26 7.59 3.70
N ALA A 47 -3.28 7.14 4.97
CA ALA A 47 -2.13 7.26 5.86
C ALA A 47 -0.95 6.33 5.48
N GLN A 48 -1.18 5.38 4.56
CA GLN A 48 -0.14 4.50 4.02
C GLN A 48 0.29 4.91 2.60
N MET A 49 -0.26 6.00 2.07
CA MET A 49 0.16 6.53 0.78
C MET A 49 1.45 7.33 0.94
N VAL A 50 2.39 7.08 0.04
CA VAL A 50 3.61 7.88 -0.10
C VAL A 50 3.32 8.98 -1.14
N ARG A 51 3.68 10.23 -0.85
CA ARG A 51 3.53 11.31 -1.82
C ARG A 51 4.65 11.21 -2.85
N ALA A 52 4.37 11.60 -4.09
CA ALA A 52 5.41 11.64 -5.12
C ALA A 52 6.53 12.64 -4.77
N GLU A 53 6.21 13.73 -4.08
CA GLU A 53 7.20 14.69 -3.57
C GLU A 53 8.16 14.04 -2.56
N ASP A 54 7.66 13.17 -1.67
CA ASP A 54 8.52 12.47 -0.70
C ASP A 54 9.46 11.46 -1.39
N VAL A 55 9.10 11.00 -2.59
CA VAL A 55 9.93 10.09 -3.39
C VAL A 55 10.96 10.87 -4.20
N ALA A 56 10.59 12.04 -4.71
CA ALA A 56 11.38 12.92 -5.58
C ALA A 56 12.46 13.74 -4.83
N ASP A 57 12.66 13.47 -3.54
CA ASP A 57 13.75 14.03 -2.71
C ASP A 57 14.38 12.90 -1.85
N ALA A 58 14.10 11.63 -2.17
CA ALA A 58 14.53 10.51 -1.36
C ALA A 58 15.97 10.10 -1.68
N GLU A 59 16.79 9.94 -0.65
CA GLU A 59 18.15 9.40 -0.80
C GLU A 59 18.07 7.92 -1.24
N ILE A 60 18.94 7.54 -2.17
CA ILE A 60 19.01 6.18 -2.72
C ILE A 60 20.23 5.46 -2.16
N TYR A 61 19.97 4.31 -1.55
CA TYR A 61 20.96 3.40 -1.02
C TYR A 61 21.03 2.12 -1.85
N THR A 62 22.24 1.66 -2.17
CA THR A 62 22.45 0.37 -2.82
C THR A 62 22.77 -0.73 -1.82
N LEU A 63 22.29 -1.95 -2.10
CA LEU A 63 22.67 -3.15 -1.35
C LEU A 63 24.06 -3.69 -1.67
N SER A 64 24.81 -3.02 -2.56
CA SER A 64 26.10 -3.48 -3.10
C SER A 64 26.00 -4.81 -3.84
N GLU A 65 27.09 -5.24 -4.48
CA GLU A 65 27.12 -6.44 -5.34
C GLU A 65 26.78 -7.76 -4.62
N SER A 66 26.77 -7.79 -3.28
CA SER A 66 26.53 -9.01 -2.50
C SER A 66 25.41 -8.83 -1.46
N TYR A 67 24.17 -8.96 -1.91
CA TYR A 67 23.00 -9.02 -1.03
C TYR A 67 22.39 -10.43 -0.98
N ASP A 68 21.60 -10.67 0.06
CA ASP A 68 20.84 -11.91 0.19
C ASP A 68 19.52 -11.77 -0.58
N GLU A 69 19.37 -12.48 -1.69
CA GLU A 69 18.16 -12.48 -2.51
C GLU A 69 16.93 -12.93 -1.72
N ALA A 70 17.09 -13.86 -0.77
CA ALA A 70 15.99 -14.30 0.08
C ALA A 70 15.54 -13.20 1.06
N PHE A 71 16.45 -12.31 1.49
CA PHE A 71 16.09 -11.12 2.26
C PHE A 71 15.34 -10.09 1.39
N TRP A 72 15.76 -9.88 0.14
CA TRP A 72 15.04 -9.00 -0.78
C TRP A 72 13.59 -9.47 -1.03
N ASP A 73 13.43 -10.78 -1.18
CA ASP A 73 12.14 -11.42 -1.44
C ASP A 73 11.27 -11.59 -0.19
N SER A 74 11.85 -11.57 1.01
CA SER A 74 11.08 -11.69 2.25
C SER A 74 10.19 -10.46 2.51
N GLY A 75 10.58 -9.30 1.97
CA GLY A 75 9.91 -8.03 2.22
C GLY A 75 10.17 -7.48 3.62
N ASP A 76 11.19 -8.00 4.31
CA ASP A 76 11.64 -7.43 5.58
C ASP A 76 12.15 -5.99 5.39
N SER A 77 12.03 -5.18 6.44
CA SER A 77 12.44 -3.77 6.40
C SER A 77 13.96 -3.63 6.46
N PHE A 78 14.52 -2.75 5.63
CA PHE A 78 15.92 -2.36 5.65
C PHE A 78 16.24 -1.33 6.75
N GLY A 79 15.25 -0.76 7.42
CA GLY A 79 15.43 0.31 8.42
C GLY A 79 16.59 0.09 9.40
N PRO A 80 16.70 -1.10 10.05
CA PRO A 80 17.79 -1.39 10.99
C PRO A 80 19.21 -1.44 10.40
N MET A 81 19.35 -1.59 9.09
CA MET A 81 20.64 -1.72 8.38
C MET A 81 20.93 -0.55 7.42
N LEU A 82 20.04 0.44 7.30
CA LEU A 82 20.24 1.60 6.42
C LEU A 82 21.59 2.28 6.64
N SER A 83 22.01 2.43 7.90
CA SER A 83 23.28 3.07 8.26
C SER A 83 24.53 2.32 7.77
N ASP A 84 24.40 1.06 7.38
CA ASP A 84 25.48 0.23 6.83
C ASP A 84 25.48 0.23 5.29
N LEU A 85 24.44 0.76 4.65
CA LEU A 85 24.32 0.84 3.19
C LEU A 85 25.06 2.07 2.64
N GLN A 86 25.42 1.99 1.36
CA GLN A 86 26.04 3.09 0.64
C GLN A 86 24.98 3.93 -0.07
N SER A 87 24.96 5.25 0.18
CA SER A 87 24.21 6.21 -0.63
C SER A 87 24.90 6.41 -1.99
N ILE A 88 24.10 6.40 -3.07
CA ILE A 88 24.57 6.46 -4.46
C ILE A 88 23.93 7.61 -5.26
N GLY A 89 23.01 8.36 -4.65
CA GLY A 89 22.31 9.45 -5.31
C GLY A 89 21.02 9.84 -4.60
N GLU A 90 20.25 10.70 -5.25
CA GLU A 90 18.92 11.17 -4.83
C GLU A 90 17.95 10.87 -5.98
N ALA A 91 16.68 10.60 -5.69
CA ALA A 91 15.66 10.49 -6.72
C ALA A 91 15.13 11.88 -7.07
N GLU A 92 14.95 12.22 -8.35
CA GLU A 92 14.44 13.54 -8.77
C GLU A 92 12.96 13.52 -9.15
N ASP A 93 12.50 12.47 -9.82
CA ASP A 93 11.15 12.43 -10.38
C ASP A 93 10.54 11.04 -10.35
N VAL A 94 9.22 10.98 -10.12
CA VAL A 94 8.44 9.75 -10.30
C VAL A 94 7.94 9.67 -11.73
N ILE A 95 8.30 8.60 -12.44
CA ILE A 95 7.94 8.43 -13.85
C ILE A 95 6.69 7.57 -13.97
N LEU A 96 5.75 8.04 -14.78
CA LEU A 96 4.51 7.33 -15.11
C LEU A 96 4.43 7.04 -16.61
N ASP A 97 3.85 5.90 -16.95
CA ASP A 97 3.46 5.61 -18.32
C ASP A 97 2.17 6.36 -18.73
N ARG A 98 1.80 6.25 -20.01
CA ARG A 98 0.59 6.89 -20.55
C ARG A 98 -0.71 6.30 -20.03
N GLU A 99 -0.65 5.14 -19.39
CA GLU A 99 -1.78 4.48 -18.74
C GLU A 99 -1.92 4.93 -17.28
N GLY A 100 -1.00 5.78 -16.79
CA GLY A 100 -0.97 6.31 -15.44
C GLY A 100 -0.33 5.36 -14.43
N ARG A 101 0.44 4.36 -14.88
CA ARG A 101 1.15 3.44 -13.98
C ARG A 101 2.53 3.99 -13.69
N VAL A 102 2.93 3.97 -12.41
CA VAL A 102 4.29 4.28 -12.00
C VAL A 102 5.24 3.21 -12.56
N VAL A 103 6.24 3.64 -13.31
CA VAL A 103 7.26 2.75 -13.90
C VAL A 103 8.54 2.70 -13.07
N GLY A 104 8.83 3.78 -12.36
CA GLY A 104 10.06 3.93 -11.58
C GLY A 104 10.29 5.37 -11.17
N VAL A 105 11.50 5.66 -10.74
CA VAL A 105 11.98 7.00 -10.43
C VAL A 105 13.20 7.31 -11.29
N THR A 106 13.45 8.58 -11.61
CA THR A 106 14.79 8.97 -12.06
C THR A 106 15.70 9.08 -10.86
N VAL A 107 16.98 8.86 -11.10
CA VAL A 107 18.05 9.07 -10.13
C VAL A 107 19.24 9.68 -10.86
N ASP A 108 19.82 10.71 -10.28
CA ASP A 108 21.14 11.21 -10.61
C ASP A 108 22.19 10.31 -9.95
N VAL A 109 22.90 9.54 -10.78
CA VAL A 109 23.91 8.58 -10.34
C VAL A 109 25.29 9.10 -10.72
N GLY A 110 26.10 9.34 -9.70
CA GLY A 110 27.54 9.51 -9.83
C GLY A 110 28.05 10.95 -9.90
N GLY A 111 29.37 11.08 -9.74
CA GLY A 111 30.15 12.32 -9.89
C GLY A 111 30.89 12.79 -8.64
N PHE A 112 32.19 12.51 -8.53
CA PHE A 112 33.02 13.21 -7.54
C PHE A 112 33.11 14.69 -7.94
N LEU A 113 32.28 15.54 -7.31
CA LEU A 113 32.16 17.00 -7.47
C LEU A 113 31.15 17.52 -8.52
N GLY A 114 30.12 16.75 -8.88
CA GLY A 114 29.05 17.25 -9.76
C GLY A 114 29.47 17.38 -11.24
N ILE A 115 30.41 16.53 -11.67
CA ILE A 115 30.85 16.42 -13.06
C ILE A 115 30.82 14.94 -13.41
N GLY A 116 29.97 14.58 -14.37
CA GLY A 116 29.78 13.22 -14.80
C GLY A 116 28.52 12.57 -14.24
N ASP A 117 27.73 13.33 -13.49
CA ASP A 117 26.41 12.96 -13.02
C ASP A 117 25.50 12.63 -14.22
N LYS A 118 24.59 11.69 -14.00
CA LYS A 118 23.82 11.04 -15.04
C LYS A 118 22.45 10.66 -14.52
N ASP A 119 21.42 11.14 -15.21
CA ASP A 119 20.05 10.78 -14.93
C ASP A 119 19.74 9.40 -15.52
N VAL A 120 19.33 8.45 -14.68
CA VAL A 120 18.94 7.11 -15.13
C VAL A 120 17.59 6.71 -14.52
N LEU A 121 16.89 5.77 -15.16
CA LEU A 121 15.61 5.26 -14.66
C LEU A 121 15.88 4.09 -13.72
N LEU A 122 15.46 4.23 -12.47
CA LEU A 122 15.42 3.15 -11.51
C LEU A 122 14.02 2.50 -11.50
N PRO A 123 13.87 1.25 -11.99
CA PRO A 123 12.55 0.64 -12.12
C PRO A 123 11.91 0.36 -10.75
N LEU A 124 10.59 0.52 -10.66
CA LEU A 124 9.84 0.28 -9.42
C LEU A 124 10.03 -1.14 -8.86
N ALA A 125 10.33 -2.11 -9.73
CA ALA A 125 10.56 -3.51 -9.33
C ALA A 125 11.88 -3.72 -8.58
N ASP A 126 12.83 -2.78 -8.72
CA ASP A 126 14.18 -2.85 -8.18
C ASP A 126 14.36 -1.98 -6.93
N ILE A 127 13.28 -1.37 -6.44
CA ILE A 127 13.31 -0.49 -5.26
C ILE A 127 12.45 -0.97 -4.11
N ARG A 128 12.83 -0.54 -2.91
CA ARG A 128 12.07 -0.62 -1.67
C ARG A 128 12.04 0.75 -1.02
N LEU A 129 10.84 1.22 -0.68
CA LEU A 129 10.68 2.43 0.13
C LEU A 129 10.82 2.04 1.60
N VAL A 130 11.68 2.74 2.32
CA VAL A 130 12.00 2.46 3.71
C VAL A 130 11.74 3.73 4.52
N PRO A 131 10.82 3.70 5.49
CA PRO A 131 10.57 4.86 6.34
C PRO A 131 11.84 5.24 7.13
N GLU A 132 12.19 6.51 7.10
CA GLU A 132 13.25 7.11 7.91
C GLU A 132 12.63 8.21 8.78
N GLY A 133 12.31 7.91 10.04
CA GLY A 133 11.65 8.89 10.91
C GLY A 133 10.13 9.01 10.65
N ASP A 134 9.58 10.19 10.94
CA ASP A 134 8.12 10.41 10.99
C ASP A 134 7.49 10.71 9.61
N ASP A 135 8.19 11.46 8.75
CA ASP A 135 7.68 11.87 7.43
C ASP A 135 8.69 11.66 6.28
N ASP A 136 9.92 11.23 6.59
CA ASP A 136 10.95 11.02 5.56
C ASP A 136 11.01 9.54 5.15
N LEU A 137 11.45 9.31 3.92
CA LEU A 137 11.70 7.96 3.39
C LEU A 137 13.00 7.95 2.61
N VAL A 138 13.59 6.78 2.55
CA VAL A 138 14.72 6.50 1.66
C VAL A 138 14.35 5.37 0.71
N ILE A 139 15.06 5.31 -0.40
CA ILE A 139 14.92 4.27 -1.40
C ILE A 139 16.10 3.31 -1.27
N VAL A 140 15.82 2.01 -1.20
CA VAL A 140 16.84 0.97 -1.25
C VAL A 140 16.72 0.22 -2.57
N THR A 141 17.82 0.12 -3.31
CA THR A 141 17.92 -0.60 -4.57
C THR A 141 18.87 -1.79 -4.50
N ARG A 142 18.56 -2.82 -5.28
CA ARG A 142 19.43 -3.98 -5.51
C ARG A 142 20.44 -3.79 -6.65
N LEU A 143 20.31 -2.70 -7.41
CA LEU A 143 21.25 -2.36 -8.48
C LEU A 143 22.48 -1.66 -7.87
N SER A 144 23.67 -1.98 -8.38
CA SER A 144 24.88 -1.27 -8.02
C SER A 144 24.97 0.10 -8.70
N GLU A 145 25.79 0.99 -8.15
CA GLU A 145 26.14 2.28 -8.77
C GLU A 145 26.65 2.07 -10.21
N GLU A 146 27.54 1.09 -10.39
CA GLU A 146 28.13 0.75 -11.69
C GLU A 146 27.07 0.26 -12.70
N GLU A 147 26.12 -0.58 -12.27
CA GLU A 147 25.01 -1.04 -13.13
C GLU A 147 24.11 0.12 -13.57
N LEU A 148 23.95 1.12 -12.71
CA LEU A 148 23.18 2.32 -13.01
C LEU A 148 23.93 3.25 -13.97
N GLU A 149 25.23 3.47 -13.75
CA GLU A 149 26.09 4.24 -14.65
C GLU A 149 26.14 3.67 -16.08
N GLU A 150 25.92 2.36 -16.25
CA GLU A 150 25.85 1.68 -17.55
C GLU A 150 24.53 1.87 -18.32
N GLN A 151 23.48 2.38 -17.68
CA GLN A 151 22.17 2.56 -18.31
C GLN A 151 22.14 3.69 -19.36
N ASP A 152 21.01 3.91 -20.04
CA ASP A 152 20.85 5.06 -20.93
C ASP A 152 20.68 6.35 -20.10
N ASP A 153 21.35 7.42 -20.52
CA ASP A 153 21.21 8.77 -19.94
C ASP A 153 19.86 9.38 -20.35
N LEU A 154 19.12 9.88 -19.36
CA LEU A 154 17.77 10.45 -19.51
C LEU A 154 17.74 11.97 -19.39
N SER A 155 18.87 12.63 -19.13
CA SER A 155 18.95 14.09 -18.99
C SER A 155 18.39 14.83 -20.20
N GLY A 156 18.64 14.32 -21.42
CA GLY A 156 18.09 14.90 -22.65
C GLY A 156 16.62 14.57 -22.95
N VAL A 157 15.98 13.70 -22.16
CA VAL A 157 14.59 13.27 -22.35
C VAL A 157 13.65 14.08 -21.46
N PHE A 158 14.07 14.36 -20.23
CA PHE A 158 13.25 15.03 -19.22
C PHE A 158 13.81 16.39 -18.76
N GLY A 159 15.07 16.72 -19.10
CA GLY A 159 15.72 17.95 -18.67
C GLY A 159 15.09 19.23 -19.23
N ASP A 160 15.18 20.30 -18.43
CA ASP A 160 14.82 21.67 -18.78
C ASP A 160 15.81 22.25 -19.82
N ASP A 161 15.47 22.20 -21.12
CA ASP A 161 16.13 23.04 -22.15
C ASP A 161 15.64 24.50 -22.10
#